data_AF-A0A947RV19-F1
#
_entry.id   AF-A0A947RV19-F1
#
_cell.length_a   1.000
_cell.length_b   1.000
_cell.length_c   1.000
_cell.angle_alpha   90.00
_cell.angle_beta   90.00
_cell.angle_gamma   90.00
#
_symmetry.space_group_name_H-M   'P 1'
#
loop_
_entity.id
_entity.type
_entity.pdbx_description
1 polymer ?
#
loop_
_entity_poly.entity_id
_entity_poly.type
_entity_poly.pdbx_seq_one_letter_code
_entity_poly.pdbx_strand_id
1 'polypeptide(L)'
;MSDAPDLAGLRRPMPRHGHDTVQLAHGAGGRLSADLIETFILPRFANPALARLEDQAVLDLPACRLAFSTDTFVVTPLEFPGGD
;
A
#
# COMPACT_ATOMS: atom_id res chain seq x y z
N MET A 1 -26.48 -31.34 3.61
CA MET A 1 -25.24 -31.05 2.86
C MET A 1 -25.35 -29.60 2.42
N SER A 2 -24.54 -28.74 3.04
CA SER A 2 -24.66 -27.28 2.99
C SER A 2 -24.25 -26.76 1.61
N ASP A 3 -25.16 -26.08 0.94
CA ASP A 3 -24.91 -25.39 -0.33
C ASP A 3 -24.28 -24.03 0.01
N ALA A 4 -22.95 -23.96 0.01
CA ALA A 4 -22.23 -22.72 0.23
C ALA A 4 -22.34 -21.85 -1.04
N PRO A 5 -22.69 -20.55 -0.93
CA PRO A 5 -22.84 -19.71 -2.11
C PRO A 5 -21.50 -19.56 -2.84
N ASP A 6 -21.52 -19.78 -4.15
CA ASP A 6 -20.38 -19.60 -5.04
C ASP A 6 -19.97 -18.12 -5.11
N LEU A 7 -18.94 -17.77 -4.33
CA LEU A 7 -18.38 -16.42 -4.27
C LEU A 7 -17.43 -16.12 -5.44
N ALA A 8 -17.17 -17.06 -6.35
CA ALA A 8 -16.23 -16.89 -7.47
C ALA A 8 -16.69 -15.84 -8.50
N GLY A 9 -17.98 -15.48 -8.50
CA GLY A 9 -18.58 -14.47 -9.39
C GLY A 9 -18.58 -13.04 -8.84
N LEU A 10 -18.22 -12.82 -7.57
CA LEU A 10 -18.25 -11.48 -6.97
C LEU A 10 -16.99 -10.69 -7.38
N ARG A 11 -16.93 -10.30 -8.66
CA ARG A 11 -16.02 -9.26 -9.13
C ARG A 11 -16.35 -8.00 -8.34
N ARG A 12 -15.49 -7.65 -7.38
CA ARG A 12 -15.55 -6.33 -6.74
C ARG A 12 -15.52 -5.30 -7.87
N PRO A 13 -16.50 -4.38 -7.93
CA PRO A 13 -16.40 -3.25 -8.85
C PRO A 13 -15.02 -2.62 -8.66
N MET A 14 -14.31 -2.37 -9.75
CA MET A 14 -13.07 -1.59 -9.63
C MET A 14 -13.42 -0.32 -8.85
N PRO A 15 -12.60 0.06 -7.84
CA PRO A 15 -12.79 1.32 -7.15
C PRO A 15 -12.93 2.41 -8.21
N ARG A 16 -14.12 3.00 -8.30
CA ARG A 16 -14.29 4.21 -9.10
C ARG A 16 -13.46 5.24 -8.36
N HIS A 17 -12.32 5.61 -8.94
CA HIS A 17 -11.48 6.66 -8.41
C HIS A 17 -12.38 7.88 -8.20
N GLY A 18 -12.70 8.20 -6.94
CA GLY A 18 -13.64 9.27 -6.59
C GLY A 18 -13.06 10.66 -6.80
N HIS A 19 -11.80 10.73 -7.26
CA HIS A 19 -11.00 11.93 -7.35
C HIS A 19 -10.12 11.86 -8.61
N ASP A 20 -10.22 12.88 -9.46
CA ASP A 20 -9.38 13.02 -10.66
C ASP A 20 -7.96 13.52 -10.32
N THR A 21 -7.72 13.93 -9.08
CA THR A 21 -6.47 14.53 -8.60
C THR A 21 -6.01 13.94 -7.27
N VAL A 22 -4.72 14.12 -6.95
CA VAL A 22 -4.16 13.68 -5.67
C VAL A 22 -4.71 14.56 -4.53
N GLN A 23 -5.35 13.92 -3.55
CA GLN A 23 -5.83 14.53 -2.31
C GLN A 23 -4.82 14.33 -1.18
N LEU A 24 -4.87 15.19 -0.15
CA LEU A 24 -4.08 15.02 1.08
C LEU A 24 -4.31 13.64 1.75
N ALA A 25 -5.54 13.13 1.69
CA ALA A 25 -5.89 11.84 2.26
C ALA A 25 -5.16 10.64 1.60
N HIS A 26 -4.60 10.80 0.39
CA HIS A 26 -3.75 9.76 -0.21
C HIS A 26 -2.37 9.66 0.46
N GLY A 27 -1.93 10.69 1.20
CA GLY A 27 -0.68 10.69 1.97
C GLY A 27 -0.87 10.45 3.48
N ALA A 28 -2.09 10.19 3.93
CA ALA A 28 -2.41 10.10 5.36
C ALA A 28 -2.25 8.68 5.96
N GLY A 29 -1.88 7.68 5.15
CA GLY A 29 -1.69 6.29 5.58
C GLY A 29 -3.00 5.50 5.78
N GLY A 30 -4.15 6.07 5.45
CA GLY A 30 -5.46 5.45 5.62
C GLY A 30 -5.98 4.73 4.38
N ARG A 31 -7.30 4.55 4.31
CA ARG A 31 -7.98 3.86 3.19
C ARG A 31 -7.61 4.42 1.82
N LEU A 32 -7.60 5.75 1.66
CA LEU A 32 -7.28 6.37 0.37
C LEU A 32 -5.82 6.13 -0.04
N SER A 33 -4.89 6.05 0.91
CA SER A 33 -3.49 5.65 0.64
C SER A 33 -3.42 4.21 0.14
N ALA A 34 -4.10 3.28 0.83
CA ALA A 34 -4.18 1.88 0.41
C ALA A 34 -4.82 1.73 -0.98
N ASP A 35 -5.94 2.42 -1.21
CA ASP A 35 -6.63 2.43 -2.51
C ASP A 35 -5.70 2.91 -3.63
N LEU A 36 -4.92 3.99 -3.41
CA LEU A 36 -3.95 4.50 -4.40
C LEU A 36 -2.86 3.45 -4.70
N ILE A 37 -2.34 2.79 -3.67
CA ILE A 37 -1.32 1.73 -3.84
C ILE A 37 -1.89 0.57 -4.65
N GLU A 38 -3.06 0.05 -4.26
CA GLU A 38 -3.65 -1.13 -4.87
C GLU A 38 -4.13 -0.90 -6.31
N THR A 39 -4.68 0.28 -6.60
CA THR A 39 -5.35 0.56 -7.88
C THR A 39 -4.44 1.25 -8.89
N PHE A 40 -3.44 2.00 -8.43
CA PHE A 40 -2.57 2.77 -9.30
C PHE A 40 -1.15 2.20 -9.36
N ILE A 41 -0.52 1.95 -8.20
CA ILE A 41 0.89 1.54 -8.12
C ILE A 41 1.07 0.06 -8.42
N LEU A 42 0.38 -0.84 -7.71
CA LEU A 42 0.51 -2.29 -7.87
C LEU A 42 0.33 -2.76 -9.33
N PRO A 43 -0.68 -2.32 -10.10
CA PRO A 43 -0.87 -2.80 -11.46
C PRO A 43 0.23 -2.35 -12.43
N ARG A 44 0.94 -1.25 -12.13
CA ARG A 44 1.99 -0.68 -12.99
C ARG A 44 3.37 -1.25 -12.71
N PHE A 45 3.61 -1.70 -11.48
CA PHE A 45 4.90 -2.23 -11.03
C PHE A 45 4.79 -3.68 -10.54
N ALA A 46 3.79 -4.41 -11.02
CA ALA A 46 3.41 -5.72 -10.50
C ALA A 46 4.59 -6.69 -10.45
N ASN A 47 4.93 -7.15 -9.24
CA ASN A 47 5.92 -8.20 -9.01
C ASN A 47 5.67 -8.88 -7.65
N PRO A 48 6.18 -10.11 -7.44
CA PRO A 48 5.93 -10.85 -6.20
C PRO A 48 6.45 -10.17 -4.93
N ALA A 49 7.52 -9.38 -5.01
CA ALA A 49 8.06 -8.69 -3.85
C ALA A 49 7.12 -7.55 -3.41
N LEU A 50 6.66 -6.73 -4.36
CA LEU A 50 5.76 -5.61 -4.09
C LEU A 50 4.33 -6.06 -3.71
N ALA A 51 3.85 -7.18 -4.25
CA ALA A 51 2.51 -7.71 -3.97
C ALA A 51 2.29 -8.09 -2.48
N ARG A 52 3.36 -8.19 -1.70
CA ARG A 52 3.29 -8.50 -0.26
C ARG A 52 2.84 -7.32 0.60
N LEU A 53 3.06 -6.08 0.11
CA LEU A 53 2.69 -4.84 0.83
C LEU A 53 3.14 -4.84 2.31
N GLU A 54 4.36 -5.32 2.55
CA GLU A 54 4.99 -5.31 3.88
C GLU A 54 5.75 -4.00 4.10
N ASP A 55 6.21 -3.78 5.34
CA ASP A 55 6.98 -2.58 5.74
C ASP A 55 8.39 -2.51 5.12
N GLN A 56 8.79 -3.55 4.36
CA GLN A 56 10.09 -3.64 3.70
C GLN A 56 10.03 -4.50 2.44
N ALA A 57 10.99 -4.28 1.55
CA ALA A 57 11.42 -5.27 0.58
C ALA A 57 12.39 -6.27 1.24
N VAL A 58 12.25 -7.55 0.90
CA VAL A 58 13.23 -8.58 1.28
C VAL A 58 14.09 -8.90 0.07
N LEU A 59 15.40 -8.71 0.22
CA LEU A 59 16.41 -9.00 -0.80
C LEU A 59 17.24 -10.19 -0.36
N ASP A 60 17.09 -11.32 -1.05
CA ASP A 60 17.90 -12.52 -0.83
C ASP A 60 19.22 -12.38 -1.61
N LEU A 61 20.29 -12.01 -0.90
CA LEU A 61 21.63 -11.85 -1.44
C LEU A 61 22.48 -13.09 -1.11
N PRO A 62 23.56 -13.41 -1.87
CA PRO A 62 24.38 -14.59 -1.62
C PRO A 62 24.94 -14.70 -0.19
N ALA A 63 25.18 -13.57 0.46
CA ALA A 63 25.76 -13.50 1.81
C ALA A 63 24.71 -13.41 2.93
N CYS A 64 23.51 -12.89 2.65
CA CYS A 64 22.50 -12.63 3.68
C CYS A 64 21.12 -12.36 3.10
N ARG A 65 20.12 -12.37 3.99
CA ARG A 65 18.78 -11.86 3.75
C ARG A 65 18.69 -10.43 4.26
N LEU A 66 18.47 -9.46 3.37
CA LEU A 66 18.44 -8.04 3.69
C LEU A 66 17.00 -7.52 3.69
N ALA A 67 16.58 -6.89 4.77
CA ALA A 67 15.38 -6.06 4.81
C ALA A 67 15.75 -4.63 4.37
N PHE A 68 15.05 -4.10 3.37
CA PHE A 68 15.24 -2.74 2.86
C PHE A 68 13.92 -1.96 2.91
N SER A 69 13.93 -0.82 3.59
CA SER A 69 12.77 0.07 3.72
C SER A 69 13.20 1.52 3.56
N THR A 70 12.26 2.40 3.22
CA THR A 70 12.51 3.82 3.02
C THR A 70 11.27 4.63 3.36
N ASP A 71 11.47 5.75 4.05
CA ASP A 71 10.45 6.73 4.37
C ASP A 71 11.05 8.14 4.31
N THR A 72 10.18 9.14 4.22
CA THR A 72 10.52 10.55 4.37
C THR A 72 9.58 11.20 5.36
N PHE A 73 10.06 12.19 6.11
CA PHE A 73 9.30 12.89 7.13
C PHE A 73 8.92 14.29 6.64
N VAL A 74 7.63 14.62 6.68
CA VAL A 74 7.07 15.93 6.27
C VAL A 74 6.34 16.62 7.42
N VAL A 75 6.67 16.25 8.67
CA VAL A 75 6.05 16.79 9.87
C VAL A 75 6.21 18.31 9.96
N THR A 76 5.21 19.00 10.49
CA THR A 76 5.22 20.44 10.73
C THR A 76 4.42 20.74 12.00
N PRO A 77 4.95 21.56 12.93
CA PRO A 77 6.26 22.24 12.90
C PRO A 77 7.45 21.25 12.96
N LEU A 78 8.66 21.75 12.66
CA LEU A 78 9.89 20.94 12.76
C LEU A 78 10.21 20.54 14.21
N GLU A 79 9.84 21.39 15.17
CA GLU A 79 10.02 21.17 16.61
C GLU A 79 8.65 21.12 17.30
N PHE A 80 8.37 20.03 18.03
CA PHE A 80 7.11 19.81 18.74
C PHE A 80 7.33 18.91 19.97
N PRO A 81 6.45 18.95 20.99
CA PRO A 81 6.56 18.08 22.16
C PRO A 81 6.51 16.60 21.77
N GLY A 82 7.53 15.83 22.16
CA GLY A 82 7.68 14.41 21.81
C GLY A 82 8.28 14.15 20.42
N GLY A 83 8.89 15.16 19.80
CA GLY A 83 9.68 15.05 18.57
C GLY A 83 11.19 14.87 18.81
N ASP A 84 11.58 14.64 20.07
CA ASP A 84 12.94 14.37 20.56
C ASP A 84 13.28 12.87 20.65
#